data_AF-A0A844CCQ8-F1
#
_entry.id   AF-A0A844CCQ8-F1
#
_cell.length_a   1.000
_cell.length_b   1.000
_cell.length_c   1.000
_cell.angle_alpha   90.00
_cell.angle_beta   90.00
_cell.angle_gamma   90.00
#
_symmetry.space_group_name_H-M   'P 1'
#
loop_
_entity.id
_entity.type
_entity.pdbx_description
1 polymer ?
#
loop_
_entity_poly.entity_id
_entity_poly.type
_entity_poly.pdbx_seq_one_letter_code
_entity_poly.pdbx_strand_id
1 'polypeptide(L)'
;MQSIGYTPIQERANVGTQEINCIDFCVKEGDTPVGGLTLSFLCNGHARLSHTTQVTDKQGIARVYLASETKEDVSIKAFYYDRGELNFQYAIVNFI
;
A
#
# COMPACT_ATOMS: atom_id res chain seq x y z
N MET A 1 -16.35 11.83 -5.23
CA MET A 1 -14.88 11.95 -5.13
C MET A 1 -14.36 10.62 -4.64
N GLN A 2 -13.44 10.01 -5.38
CA GLN A 2 -12.79 8.78 -4.96
C GLN A 2 -11.78 9.10 -3.84
N SER A 3 -11.64 8.22 -2.86
CA SER A 3 -10.68 8.36 -1.77
C SER A 3 -9.88 7.07 -1.62
N ILE A 4 -8.62 7.21 -1.17
CA ILE A 4 -7.79 6.07 -0.78
C ILE A 4 -7.82 5.97 0.74
N GLY A 5 -8.31 4.85 1.26
CA GLY A 5 -8.07 4.41 2.61
C GLY A 5 -7.00 3.30 2.62
N TYR A 6 -6.50 2.96 3.81
CA TYR A 6 -5.69 1.77 3.99
C TYR A 6 -6.03 1.12 5.32
N THR A 7 -5.89 -0.20 5.37
CA THR A 7 -5.95 -0.97 6.61
C THR A 7 -4.62 -1.69 6.73
N PRO A 8 -3.75 -1.32 7.69
CA PRO A 8 -2.57 -2.10 7.95
C PRO A 8 -3.01 -3.48 8.48
N ILE A 9 -2.57 -4.56 7.83
CA ILE A 9 -2.89 -5.92 8.28
C ILE A 9 -1.97 -6.32 9.44
N GLN A 10 -0.78 -5.71 9.54
CA GLN A 10 0.17 -5.84 10.65
C GLN A 10 0.83 -4.49 10.94
N GLU A 11 0.67 -3.98 12.16
CA GLU A 11 1.29 -2.72 12.61
C GLU A 11 2.80 -2.88 12.93
N ARG A 12 3.25 -4.11 13.18
CA ARG A 12 4.64 -4.46 13.51
C ARG A 12 5.12 -5.57 12.59
N ALA A 13 6.14 -5.25 11.78
CA ALA A 13 6.72 -6.14 10.81
C ALA A 13 7.98 -6.80 11.37
N ASN A 14 8.16 -8.08 11.07
CA ASN A 14 9.43 -8.75 11.35
C ASN A 14 10.46 -8.34 10.31
N VAL A 15 11.69 -8.07 10.75
CA VAL A 15 12.83 -7.96 9.84
C VAL A 15 13.11 -9.28 9.14
N GLY A 16 13.50 -9.23 7.87
CA GLY A 16 13.84 -10.40 7.08
C GLY A 16 13.85 -10.13 5.58
N THR A 17 14.26 -11.14 4.83
CA THR A 17 14.38 -11.09 3.36
C THR A 17 13.09 -11.43 2.62
N GLN A 18 12.12 -12.02 3.31
CA GLN A 18 10.85 -12.44 2.71
C GLN A 18 9.79 -11.34 2.85
N GLU A 19 9.12 -11.05 1.74
CA GLU A 19 8.02 -10.08 1.66
C GLU A 19 6.74 -10.69 2.25
N ILE A 20 6.71 -10.88 3.57
CA ILE A 20 5.58 -11.49 4.28
C ILE A 20 4.73 -10.45 5.02
N ASN A 21 5.31 -9.28 5.33
CA ASN A 21 4.57 -8.18 5.92
C ASN A 21 3.67 -7.60 4.83
N CYS A 22 2.39 -7.35 5.11
CA CYS A 22 1.43 -6.93 4.09
C CYS A 22 0.57 -5.74 4.53
N ILE A 23 0.20 -4.93 3.55
CA ILE A 23 -0.73 -3.81 3.70
C ILE A 23 -1.79 -3.90 2.62
N ASP A 24 -3.05 -3.70 3.01
CA ASP A 24 -4.16 -3.53 2.09
C ASP A 24 -4.50 -2.05 1.93
N PHE A 25 -4.36 -1.54 0.71
CA PHE A 25 -4.89 -0.24 0.32
C PHE A 25 -6.28 -0.44 -0.28
N CYS A 26 -7.25 0.35 0.18
CA CYS A 26 -8.64 0.27 -0.26
C CYS A 26 -9.04 1.56 -0.97
N VAL A 27 -9.56 1.44 -2.19
CA VAL A 27 -10.08 2.56 -2.97
C VAL A 27 -11.60 2.50 -2.95
N LYS A 28 -12.22 3.63 -2.59
CA LYS A 28 -13.68 3.77 -2.57
C LYS A 28 -14.14 5.05 -3.24
N GLU A 29 -15.33 5.03 -3.80
CA GLU A 29 -16.11 6.21 -4.16
C GLU A 29 -17.30 6.32 -3.19
N GLY A 30 -17.19 7.19 -2.20
CA GLY A 30 -18.07 7.14 -1.02
C GLY A 30 -17.90 5.81 -0.28
N ASP A 31 -18.99 5.06 -0.11
CA ASP A 31 -18.97 3.73 0.52
C ASP A 31 -18.78 2.58 -0.49
N THR A 32 -18.70 2.88 -1.79
CA THR A 32 -18.64 1.86 -2.84
C THR A 32 -17.19 1.52 -3.18
N PRO A 33 -16.77 0.24 -3.13
CA PRO A 33 -15.41 -0.16 -3.52
C PRO A 33 -15.17 0.03 -5.02
N VAL A 34 -13.96 0.47 -5.38
CA VAL A 34 -13.55 0.71 -6.76
C VAL A 34 -12.52 -0.34 -7.20
N GLY A 35 -13.02 -1.36 -7.91
CA GLY A 35 -12.17 -2.40 -8.52
C GLY A 35 -11.66 -2.02 -9.91
N GLY A 36 -10.54 -2.62 -10.32
CA GLY A 36 -9.93 -2.41 -11.63
C GLY A 36 -9.03 -1.16 -11.74
N LEU A 37 -8.81 -0.44 -10.64
CA LEU A 37 -7.95 0.73 -10.62
C LEU A 37 -6.49 0.32 -10.37
N THR A 38 -5.57 0.84 -11.17
CA THR A 38 -4.14 0.60 -10.97
C THR A 38 -3.58 1.55 -9.92
N LEU A 39 -3.14 1.01 -8.79
CA LEU A 39 -2.33 1.74 -7.81
C LEU A 39 -0.84 1.59 -8.13
N SER A 40 -0.10 2.67 -7.90
CA SER A 40 1.36 2.67 -7.86
C SER A 40 1.85 2.84 -6.43
N PHE A 41 3.00 2.24 -6.11
CA PHE A 41 3.57 2.22 -4.77
C PHE A 41 5.02 2.71 -4.75
N LEU A 42 5.37 3.44 -3.70
CA LEU A 42 6.75 3.80 -3.36
C LEU A 42 6.96 3.56 -1.87
N CYS A 43 8.16 3.16 -1.47
CA CYS A 43 8.58 3.10 -0.07
C CYS A 43 9.89 3.88 0.13
N ASN A 44 10.10 4.37 1.35
CA ASN A 44 11.38 4.92 1.79
C ASN A 44 12.26 3.83 2.44
N GLY A 45 13.44 4.23 2.91
CA GLY A 45 14.32 3.36 3.69
C GLY A 45 14.95 2.24 2.87
N HIS A 46 15.19 1.10 3.52
CA HIS A 46 15.82 -0.07 2.93
C HIS A 46 14.81 -1.17 2.57
N ALA A 47 13.52 -0.87 2.72
CA ALA A 47 12.47 -1.81 2.40
C ALA A 47 12.37 -2.06 0.89
N ARG A 48 12.01 -3.30 0.54
CA ARG A 48 11.63 -3.71 -0.81
C ARG A 48 10.15 -4.08 -0.84
N LEU A 49 9.46 -3.66 -1.90
CA LEU A 49 8.09 -4.05 -2.21
C LEU A 49 8.08 -5.26 -3.14
N SER A 50 7.09 -6.13 -2.99
CA SER A 50 6.84 -7.27 -3.90
C SER A 50 6.52 -6.84 -5.32
N HIS A 51 5.93 -5.65 -5.47
CA HIS A 51 5.62 -5.01 -6.74
C HIS A 51 5.40 -3.52 -6.52
N THR A 52 5.69 -2.72 -7.54
CA THR A 52 5.50 -1.25 -7.50
C THR A 52 4.15 -0.82 -8.06
N THR A 53 3.35 -1.75 -8.57
CA THR A 53 1.98 -1.49 -9.05
C THR A 53 1.07 -2.68 -8.74
N GLN A 54 -0.21 -2.42 -8.49
CA GLN A 54 -1.22 -3.47 -8.35
C GLN A 54 -2.60 -2.95 -8.77
N VAL A 55 -3.40 -3.80 -9.40
CA VAL A 55 -4.79 -3.50 -9.74
C VAL A 55 -5.70 -3.84 -8.55
N THR A 56 -6.61 -2.95 -8.19
CA THR A 56 -7.59 -3.22 -7.13
C THR A 56 -8.55 -4.34 -7.53
N ASP A 57 -8.86 -5.23 -6.59
CA ASP A 57 -9.82 -6.31 -6.79
C ASP A 57 -11.28 -5.82 -6.74
N LYS A 58 -12.26 -6.73 -6.77
CA LYS A 58 -13.69 -6.40 -6.73
C LYS A 58 -14.12 -5.73 -5.42
N GLN A 59 -13.31 -5.79 -4.37
CA GLN A 59 -13.51 -5.13 -3.08
C GLN A 59 -12.77 -3.79 -3.00
N GLY A 60 -12.14 -3.36 -4.11
CA GLY A 60 -11.35 -2.14 -4.17
C GLY A 60 -10.01 -2.27 -3.46
N ILE A 61 -9.55 -3.49 -3.19
CA ILE A 61 -8.34 -3.76 -2.41
C ILE A 61 -7.15 -4.01 -3.35
N ALA A 62 -6.06 -3.32 -3.08
CA ALA A 62 -4.75 -3.62 -3.65
C ALA A 62 -3.78 -3.94 -2.50
N ARG A 63 -3.40 -5.21 -2.39
CA ARG A 63 -2.43 -5.69 -1.41
C ARG A 63 -1.02 -5.51 -1.92
N VAL A 64 -0.12 -5.05 -1.05
CA VAL A 64 1.33 -5.04 -1.29
C VAL A 64 2.04 -5.74 -0.15
N TYR A 65 3.09 -6.49 -0.50
CA TYR A 65 3.97 -7.11 0.48
C TYR A 65 5.29 -6.37 0.53
N LEU A 66 5.93 -6.37 1.70
CA LEU A 66 7.20 -5.71 1.92
C LEU A 66 8.12 -6.49 2.84
N ALA A 67 9.42 -6.32 2.60
CA ALA A 67 10.51 -6.86 3.40
C ALA A 67 11.52 -5.75 3.70
N SER A 68 12.11 -5.77 4.89
CA SER A 68 13.32 -5.02 5.19
C SER A 68 14.20 -5.86 6.10
N GLU A 69 15.50 -5.86 5.83
CA GLU A 69 16.50 -6.48 6.71
C GLU A 69 16.95 -5.53 7.83
N THR A 70 16.49 -4.28 7.79
CA THR A 70 16.85 -3.23 8.75
C THR A 70 15.65 -2.89 9.63
N LYS A 71 15.90 -2.69 10.94
CA LYS A 71 14.90 -2.13 11.84
C LYS A 71 14.71 -0.65 11.52
N GLU A 72 13.55 -0.28 11.01
CA GLU A 72 13.26 1.09 10.58
C GLU A 72 11.75 1.33 10.48
N ASP A 73 11.39 2.61 10.42
CA ASP A 73 10.03 3.03 10.05
C ASP A 73 9.94 3.21 8.55
N VAL A 74 9.09 2.40 7.91
CA VAL A 74 8.87 2.41 6.47
C VAL A 74 7.52 3.06 6.19
N SER A 75 7.55 4.17 5.47
CA SER A 75 6.38 4.80 4.87
C SER A 75 6.17 4.29 3.46
N ILE A 76 4.98 3.77 3.19
CA ILE A 76 4.54 3.34 1.86
C ILE A 76 3.53 4.35 1.34
N LYS A 77 3.81 4.93 0.18
CA LYS A 77 2.89 5.77 -0.57
C LYS A 77 2.17 4.95 -1.62
N ALA A 78 0.86 4.79 -1.50
CA ALA A 78 0.01 4.33 -2.59
C ALA A 78 -0.60 5.53 -3.32
N PHE A 79 -0.64 5.51 -4.65
CA PHE A 79 -1.20 6.60 -5.43
C PHE A 79 -1.75 6.18 -6.79
N TYR A 80 -2.67 6.99 -7.32
CA TYR A 80 -3.17 6.91 -8.68
C TYR A 80 -3.56 8.30 -9.20
N TYR A 81 -3.76 8.42 -10.51
CA TYR A 81 -4.32 9.63 -11.12
C TYR A 81 -5.77 9.38 -11.53
N ASP A 82 -6.67 10.29 -11.15
CA ASP A 82 -8.05 10.33 -11.64
C ASP A 82 -8.29 11.70 -12.26
N ARG A 83 -8.63 11.72 -13.56
CA ARG A 83 -8.86 12.95 -14.35
C ARG A 83 -7.74 14.00 -14.24
N GLY A 84 -6.51 13.56 -14.04
CA GLY A 84 -5.33 14.44 -13.90
C GLY A 84 -5.03 14.90 -12.47
N GLU A 85 -5.86 14.52 -11.50
CA GLU A 85 -5.61 14.76 -10.07
C GLU A 85 -4.89 13.56 -9.44
N LEU A 86 -3.81 13.84 -8.72
CA LEU A 86 -3.07 12.83 -7.97
C LEU A 86 -3.79 12.53 -6.65
N ASN A 87 -4.27 11.31 -6.51
CA ASN A 87 -4.81 10.77 -5.27
C ASN A 87 -3.75 9.87 -4.62
N PHE A 88 -3.48 10.07 -3.33
CA PHE A 88 -2.47 9.27 -2.62
C PHE A 88 -2.80 9.09 -1.14
N GLN A 89 -2.24 8.04 -0.54
CA GLN A 89 -2.29 7.77 0.88
C GLN A 89 -0.97 7.16 1.36
N TYR A 90 -0.59 7.51 2.58
CA TYR A 90 0.56 6.90 3.25
C TYR A 90 0.10 5.85 4.26
N ALA A 91 0.81 4.73 4.30
CA ALA A 91 0.79 3.75 5.38
C ALA A 91 2.18 3.70 6.03
N ILE A 92 2.25 3.41 7.33
CA ILE A 92 3.50 3.25 8.07
C ILE A 92 3.59 1.82 8.59
N VAL A 93 4.77 1.21 8.43
CA VAL A 93 5.12 -0.09 8.98
C VAL A 93 6.40 0.05 9.79
N ASN A 94 6.36 -0.40 11.05
CA ASN A 94 7.51 -0.41 11.94
C ASN A 94 8.17 -1.80 11.90
N PHE A 95 9.41 -1.88 11.42
CA PHE A 95 10.22 -3.10 11.41
C PHE A 95 11.02 -3.21 12.72
N ILE A 96 10.88 -4.35 13.41
CA ILE A 96 11.49 -4.59 14.75
C ILE A 96 12.23 -5.91 14.86
#